data_AF-A0A367WQ42-F1
#
_entry.id   AF-A0A367WQ42-F1
#
_cell.length_a   1.000
_cell.length_b   1.000
_cell.length_c   1.000
_cell.angle_alpha   90.00
_cell.angle_beta   90.00
_cell.angle_gamma   90.00
#
_symmetry.space_group_name_H-M   'P 1'
#
loop_
_entity.id
_entity.type
_entity.pdbx_description
1 polymer ?
#
loop_
_entity_poly.entity_id
_entity_poly.type
_entity_poly.pdbx_seq_one_letter_code
_entity_poly.pdbx_strand_id
1 'polypeptide(L)'
;MGTVFTNQTSASRAFVGDGVRVSFGFDFAVFDDSDIKITLDGVALDTGFHVTVARGDAVAGGVVTFETPPADGCLIVIARMLRLRRLSDYDAMSVPRGDAIDRDLDFITAAMGDLDGALAATLRLDAADRDQASAKLPRIAAGRVLIWNPAGDGLANGPDGVEIAKAASHASLAQDAANRAEAADARSQTALKSFVQNDAGALLDLDFRSANALVWEDERRMPVIDASTSRIMDIRETGSLVRLSNGARLSLPDASLARNGVRYRVFNGDGTMVDVSAASGDVIAPVHGGAENILYPLPIRGDMVDLVCDGGGTGGAGGTGGTSARWFACPVRESGPVVKLLRTNAQGIPAGGSFLIEWDQVVEDSHSLYDSSNHAITGLAPGFYQIDIGVCFPITNEAVMTSLFVERFDGTSWNYHLRSRDITAIGSGAEHSLRLSGVARIDATPATGLRVRLLHSDAQTRNIGASDLLTWLHLHRIGG
;
A
#
# COMPACT_ATOMS: atom_id res chain seq x y z
N MET A 1 71.20 -32.59 -34.56
CA MET A 1 69.84 -33.06 -34.91
C MET A 1 68.89 -32.38 -33.95
N GLY A 2 68.21 -31.33 -34.44
CA GLY A 2 67.47 -30.34 -33.65
C GLY A 2 66.45 -30.97 -32.70
N THR A 3 66.72 -30.85 -31.40
CA THR A 3 65.92 -31.36 -30.28
C THR A 3 64.95 -30.33 -29.72
N VAL A 4 64.88 -29.12 -30.29
CA VAL A 4 64.19 -27.98 -29.67
C VAL A 4 62.65 -28.13 -29.68
N PHE A 5 62.07 -28.92 -30.58
CA PHE A 5 60.60 -28.96 -30.76
C PHE A 5 59.92 -30.32 -30.72
N THR A 6 60.59 -31.41 -30.33
CA THR A 6 59.95 -32.73 -30.36
C THR A 6 58.81 -32.91 -29.36
N ASN A 7 58.60 -32.04 -28.35
CA ASN A 7 57.44 -32.12 -27.43
C ASN A 7 57.22 -30.91 -26.47
N GLN A 8 57.83 -29.74 -26.67
CA GLN A 8 57.67 -28.64 -25.71
C GLN A 8 56.39 -27.83 -25.97
N THR A 9 55.36 -28.03 -25.14
CA THR A 9 54.03 -27.43 -25.31
C THR A 9 53.86 -26.08 -24.58
N SER A 10 54.84 -25.60 -23.80
CA SER A 10 54.71 -24.35 -23.05
C SER A 10 56.04 -23.61 -22.95
N ALA A 11 56.10 -22.40 -23.55
CA ALA A 11 57.25 -21.50 -23.49
C ALA A 11 57.17 -20.52 -22.28
N SER A 12 56.50 -20.96 -21.22
CA SER A 12 56.34 -20.20 -19.98
C SER A 12 56.19 -21.11 -18.77
N ARG A 13 56.58 -20.59 -17.60
CA ARG A 13 56.47 -21.26 -16.32
C ARG A 13 56.02 -20.27 -15.25
N ALA A 14 55.02 -20.67 -14.46
CA ALA A 14 54.50 -19.88 -13.35
C ALA A 14 54.94 -20.46 -12.00
N PHE A 15 55.24 -19.58 -11.05
CA PHE A 15 55.56 -19.89 -9.66
C PHE A 15 54.80 -18.96 -8.72
N VAL A 16 54.70 -19.37 -7.46
CA VAL A 16 54.22 -18.51 -6.37
C VAL A 16 55.42 -18.21 -5.46
N GLY A 17 55.60 -16.93 -5.14
CA GLY A 17 56.57 -16.48 -4.15
C GLY A 17 56.18 -16.92 -2.75
N ASP A 18 57.16 -17.25 -1.92
CA ASP A 18 57.01 -17.64 -0.51
C ASP A 18 57.70 -16.63 0.43
N GLY A 19 58.15 -15.48 -0.10
CA GLY A 19 58.90 -14.47 0.63
C GLY A 19 60.35 -14.84 0.97
N VAL A 20 60.84 -16.03 0.57
CA VAL A 20 62.16 -16.54 0.97
C VAL A 20 62.99 -17.06 -0.22
N ARG A 21 62.39 -17.83 -1.12
CA ARG A 21 63.05 -18.43 -2.29
C ARG A 21 63.38 -17.36 -3.33
N VAL A 22 64.64 -17.32 -3.74
CA VAL A 22 65.13 -16.40 -4.78
C VAL A 22 65.35 -17.05 -6.15
N SER A 23 65.53 -18.37 -6.21
CA SER A 23 65.87 -19.08 -7.45
C SER A 23 64.70 -19.91 -8.00
N PHE A 24 64.42 -19.71 -9.29
CA PHE A 24 63.30 -20.31 -10.00
C PHE A 24 63.79 -20.87 -11.35
N GLY A 25 63.72 -22.19 -11.51
CA GLY A 25 64.20 -22.88 -12.72
C GLY A 25 63.13 -22.96 -13.81
N PHE A 26 63.51 -22.77 -15.06
CA PHE A 26 62.67 -23.00 -16.23
C PHE A 26 63.30 -24.06 -17.13
N ASP A 27 62.47 -24.76 -17.91
CA ASP A 27 62.83 -25.94 -18.71
C ASP A 27 62.63 -25.73 -20.23
N PHE A 28 62.24 -24.53 -20.64
CA PHE A 28 62.07 -24.17 -22.06
C PHE A 28 63.35 -23.58 -22.68
N ALA A 29 63.52 -23.81 -23.98
CA ALA A 29 64.68 -23.33 -24.72
C ALA A 29 64.64 -21.81 -24.97
N VAL A 30 65.78 -21.15 -24.76
CA VAL A 30 66.05 -19.72 -25.03
C VAL A 30 67.40 -19.59 -25.74
N PHE A 31 67.59 -18.52 -26.54
CA PHE A 31 68.79 -18.39 -27.38
C PHE A 31 69.82 -17.41 -26.79
N ASP A 32 69.38 -16.57 -25.86
CA ASP A 32 70.13 -15.56 -25.11
C ASP A 32 69.40 -15.28 -23.78
N ASP A 33 70.07 -14.65 -22.80
CA ASP A 33 69.43 -14.29 -21.53
C ASP A 33 68.38 -13.17 -21.70
N SER A 34 68.54 -12.33 -22.72
CA SER A 34 67.59 -11.27 -23.09
C SER A 34 66.29 -11.78 -23.72
N ASP A 35 66.20 -13.06 -24.06
CA ASP A 35 65.01 -13.69 -24.66
C ASP A 35 63.97 -14.12 -23.60
N ILE A 36 64.15 -13.71 -22.34
CA ILE A 36 63.27 -14.03 -21.22
C ILE A 36 62.56 -12.77 -20.73
N LYS A 37 61.25 -12.90 -20.51
CA LYS A 37 60.42 -11.91 -19.84
C LYS A 37 59.94 -12.46 -18.52
N ILE A 38 60.13 -11.66 -17.47
CA ILE A 38 59.66 -11.97 -16.12
C ILE A 38 58.56 -10.99 -15.76
N THR A 39 57.46 -11.49 -15.21
CA THR A 39 56.43 -10.67 -14.60
C THR A 39 56.18 -11.07 -13.16
N LEU A 40 55.93 -10.08 -12.30
CA LEU A 40 55.42 -10.23 -10.94
C LEU A 40 54.02 -9.61 -10.88
N ASP A 41 53.00 -10.40 -10.56
CA ASP A 41 51.59 -9.98 -10.52
C ASP A 41 51.16 -9.20 -11.79
N GLY A 42 51.68 -9.62 -12.95
CA GLY A 42 51.40 -9.02 -14.25
C GLY A 42 52.26 -7.81 -14.62
N VAL A 43 53.10 -7.29 -13.71
CA VAL A 43 54.05 -6.20 -13.99
C VAL A 43 55.35 -6.77 -14.52
N ALA A 44 55.80 -6.33 -15.70
CA ALA A 44 57.08 -6.74 -16.26
C ALA A 44 58.26 -6.15 -15.48
N LEU A 45 59.28 -6.97 -15.21
CA LEU A 45 60.53 -6.54 -14.60
C LEU A 45 61.62 -6.50 -15.66
N ASP A 46 62.38 -5.41 -15.68
CA ASP A 46 63.58 -5.25 -16.51
C ASP A 46 64.89 -5.37 -15.70
N THR A 47 64.81 -5.30 -14.36
CA THR A 47 65.95 -5.36 -13.41
C THR A 47 65.57 -6.10 -12.12
N GLY A 48 66.54 -6.31 -11.21
CA GLY A 48 66.31 -6.96 -9.90
C GLY A 48 66.38 -8.49 -9.93
N PHE A 49 66.88 -9.05 -11.02
CA PHE A 49 67.10 -10.48 -11.20
C PHE A 49 68.32 -10.75 -12.08
N HIS A 50 68.84 -11.97 -11.99
CA HIS A 50 69.87 -12.50 -12.87
C HIS A 50 69.38 -13.79 -13.52
N VAL A 51 69.69 -13.96 -14.80
CA VAL A 51 69.34 -15.17 -15.56
C VAL A 51 70.60 -15.98 -15.84
N THR A 52 70.57 -17.25 -15.48
CA THR A 52 71.60 -18.22 -15.90
C THR A 52 70.95 -19.22 -16.84
N VAL A 53 71.32 -19.18 -18.12
CA VAL A 53 70.85 -20.12 -19.14
C VAL A 53 71.76 -21.35 -19.18
N ALA A 54 71.18 -22.55 -19.23
CA ALA A 54 71.95 -23.77 -19.45
C ALA A 54 72.56 -23.74 -20.87
N ARG A 55 73.88 -23.89 -20.98
CA ARG A 55 74.61 -23.86 -22.27
C ARG A 55 74.99 -25.28 -22.69
N GLY A 56 74.49 -25.74 -23.82
CA GLY A 56 74.79 -27.05 -24.41
C GLY A 56 73.70 -27.48 -25.39
N ASP A 57 74.02 -28.41 -26.29
CA ASP A 57 73.13 -28.98 -27.32
C ASP A 57 72.07 -29.95 -26.78
N ALA A 58 72.15 -30.31 -25.48
CA ALA A 58 71.30 -31.34 -24.87
C ALA A 58 70.45 -30.87 -23.67
N VAL A 59 70.53 -29.61 -23.22
CA VAL A 59 69.77 -29.14 -22.04
C VAL A 59 69.12 -27.79 -22.33
N ALA A 60 67.80 -27.80 -22.51
CA ALA A 60 66.97 -26.59 -22.52
C ALA A 60 66.72 -26.10 -21.09
N GLY A 61 66.58 -24.79 -20.91
CA GLY A 61 66.22 -24.19 -19.63
C GLY A 61 67.29 -23.32 -18.98
N GLY A 62 67.07 -23.00 -17.71
CA GLY A 62 67.92 -22.12 -16.93
C GLY A 62 67.31 -21.78 -15.58
N VAL A 63 67.93 -20.85 -14.86
CA VAL A 63 67.47 -20.39 -13.54
C VAL A 63 67.43 -18.87 -13.53
N VAL A 64 66.28 -18.33 -13.13
CA VAL A 64 66.13 -16.92 -12.74
C VAL A 64 66.40 -16.81 -11.25
N THR A 65 67.29 -15.91 -10.85
CA THR A 65 67.58 -15.62 -9.44
C THR A 65 67.27 -14.16 -9.15
N PHE A 66 66.31 -13.90 -8.26
CA PHE A 66 65.96 -12.55 -7.84
C PHE A 66 66.95 -12.00 -6.80
N GLU A 67 67.25 -10.71 -6.87
CA GLU A 67 68.08 -10.01 -5.86
C GLU A 67 67.35 -9.89 -4.51
N THR A 68 66.02 -9.79 -4.55
CA THR A 68 65.13 -9.80 -3.39
C THR A 68 64.08 -10.89 -3.57
N PRO A 69 63.82 -11.75 -2.56
CA PRO A 69 62.77 -12.77 -2.65
C PRO A 69 61.42 -12.15 -3.05
N PRO A 70 60.72 -12.69 -4.07
CA PRO A 70 59.35 -12.28 -4.37
C PRO A 70 58.45 -12.50 -3.15
N ALA A 71 57.55 -11.55 -2.88
CA ALA A 71 56.67 -11.58 -1.72
C ALA A 71 55.82 -12.86 -1.66
N ASP A 72 55.42 -13.25 -0.44
CA ASP A 72 54.52 -14.39 -0.24
C ASP A 72 53.20 -14.17 -1.00
N GLY A 73 52.80 -15.17 -1.80
CA GLY A 73 51.61 -15.13 -2.65
C GLY A 73 51.77 -14.40 -3.99
N CYS A 74 52.92 -13.76 -4.28
CA CYS A 74 53.16 -13.08 -5.55
C CYS A 74 53.25 -14.08 -6.72
N LEU A 75 52.52 -13.84 -7.81
CA LEU A 75 52.58 -14.66 -9.02
C LEU A 75 53.79 -14.26 -9.86
N ILE A 76 54.74 -15.19 -9.99
CA ILE A 76 55.93 -15.04 -10.81
C ILE A 76 55.68 -15.78 -12.12
N VAL A 77 55.80 -15.10 -13.26
CA VAL A 77 55.77 -15.75 -14.58
C VAL A 77 57.09 -15.51 -15.28
N ILE A 78 57.76 -16.60 -15.66
CA ILE A 78 58.96 -16.60 -16.49
C ILE A 78 58.55 -17.13 -17.85
N ALA A 79 58.65 -16.31 -18.89
CA ALA A 79 58.24 -16.67 -20.23
C ALA A 79 59.32 -16.34 -21.25
N ARG A 80 59.38 -17.10 -22.33
CA ARG A 80 60.18 -16.72 -23.50
C ARG A 80 59.50 -15.56 -24.23
N MET A 81 60.30 -14.59 -24.64
CA MET A 81 59.86 -13.50 -25.50
C MET A 81 60.98 -13.17 -26.50
N LEU A 82 60.96 -13.83 -27.66
CA LEU A 82 61.95 -13.59 -28.70
C LEU A 82 61.70 -12.25 -29.40
N ARG A 83 62.75 -11.43 -29.51
CA ARG A 83 62.75 -10.24 -30.38
C ARG A 83 63.26 -10.64 -31.75
N LEU A 84 62.56 -10.26 -32.81
CA LEU A 84 62.98 -10.58 -34.18
C LEU A 84 64.39 -10.04 -34.47
N ARG A 85 65.36 -10.94 -34.65
CA ARG A 85 66.77 -10.63 -34.93
C ARG A 85 67.40 -11.76 -35.75
N ARG A 86 68.52 -11.47 -36.43
CA ARG A 86 69.38 -12.50 -37.02
C ARG A 86 70.37 -12.97 -35.96
N LEU A 87 70.56 -14.29 -35.85
CA LEU A 87 71.57 -14.88 -34.96
C LEU A 87 72.93 -14.99 -35.64
N SER A 88 72.94 -15.37 -36.93
CA SER A 88 74.16 -15.58 -37.70
C SER A 88 74.27 -14.63 -38.89
N ASP A 89 75.52 -14.24 -39.22
CA ASP A 89 75.85 -13.57 -40.46
C ASP A 89 76.65 -14.48 -41.38
N TYR A 90 76.10 -14.77 -42.57
CA TYR A 90 76.69 -15.71 -43.52
C TYR A 90 77.47 -14.94 -44.58
N ASP A 91 78.79 -15.17 -44.65
CA ASP A 91 79.63 -14.62 -45.72
C ASP A 91 79.49 -15.45 -47.00
N ALA A 92 79.51 -14.78 -48.15
CA ALA A 92 79.32 -15.37 -49.47
C ALA A 92 80.40 -16.40 -49.86
N MET A 93 81.59 -16.33 -49.24
CA MET A 93 82.73 -17.19 -49.55
C MET A 93 82.86 -18.40 -48.62
N SER A 94 81.97 -18.56 -47.64
CA SER A 94 82.04 -19.64 -46.64
C SER A 94 80.80 -20.54 -46.70
N VAL A 95 81.00 -21.86 -46.54
CA VAL A 95 79.88 -22.78 -46.36
C VAL A 95 79.37 -22.63 -44.92
N PRO A 96 78.08 -22.28 -44.70
CA PRO A 96 77.55 -22.18 -43.35
C PRO A 96 77.66 -23.51 -42.62
N ARG A 97 78.01 -23.46 -41.33
CA ARG A 97 78.01 -24.67 -40.52
C ARG A 97 76.57 -25.14 -40.30
N GLY A 98 76.34 -26.44 -40.38
CA GLY A 98 75.00 -27.02 -40.20
C GLY A 98 74.39 -26.72 -38.83
N ASP A 99 75.20 -26.63 -37.78
CA ASP A 99 74.75 -26.26 -36.43
C ASP A 99 74.31 -24.79 -36.32
N ALA A 100 74.95 -23.89 -37.06
CA ALA A 100 74.53 -22.49 -37.16
C ALA A 100 73.21 -22.35 -37.92
N ILE A 101 73.05 -23.10 -39.03
CA ILE A 101 71.79 -23.15 -39.78
C ILE A 101 70.67 -23.70 -38.90
N ASP A 102 70.87 -24.84 -38.24
CA ASP A 102 69.88 -25.45 -37.36
C ASP A 102 69.44 -24.47 -36.25
N ARG A 103 70.40 -23.77 -35.64
CA ARG A 103 70.11 -22.77 -34.59
C ARG A 103 69.31 -21.57 -35.11
N ASP A 104 69.64 -21.07 -36.30
CA ASP A 104 68.90 -19.98 -36.94
C ASP A 104 67.47 -20.40 -37.30
N LEU A 105 67.29 -21.61 -37.83
CA LEU A 105 65.98 -22.17 -38.15
C LEU A 105 65.15 -22.38 -36.88
N ASP A 106 65.75 -22.95 -35.83
CA ASP A 106 65.08 -23.14 -34.53
C ASP A 106 64.64 -21.80 -33.92
N PHE A 107 65.46 -20.75 -34.05
CA PHE A 107 65.11 -19.40 -33.60
C PHE A 107 63.90 -18.84 -34.33
N ILE A 108 63.87 -18.96 -35.66
CA ILE A 108 62.73 -18.51 -36.46
C ILE A 108 61.47 -19.29 -36.11
N THR A 109 61.56 -20.61 -35.96
CA THR A 109 60.42 -21.45 -35.56
C THR A 109 59.91 -21.08 -34.17
N ALA A 110 60.80 -20.86 -33.19
CA ALA A 110 60.40 -20.40 -31.87
C ALA A 110 59.75 -19.01 -31.92
N ALA A 111 60.31 -18.08 -32.68
CA ALA A 111 59.78 -16.72 -32.78
C ALA A 111 58.40 -16.69 -33.45
N MET A 112 58.15 -17.57 -34.44
CA MET A 112 56.83 -17.75 -35.04
C MET A 112 55.83 -18.36 -34.05
N GLY A 113 56.25 -19.32 -33.23
CA GLY A 113 55.40 -19.88 -32.17
C GLY A 113 55.04 -18.86 -31.09
N ASP A 114 56.01 -18.04 -30.66
CA ASP A 114 55.77 -16.95 -29.71
C ASP A 114 54.81 -15.89 -30.31
N LEU A 115 54.95 -15.59 -31.62
CA LEU A 115 54.03 -14.71 -32.33
C LEU A 115 52.61 -15.29 -32.43
N ASP A 116 52.47 -16.58 -32.71
CA ASP A 116 51.15 -17.23 -32.74
C ASP A 116 50.46 -17.19 -31.37
N GLY A 117 51.22 -17.46 -30.30
CA GLY A 117 50.76 -17.30 -28.93
C GLY A 117 50.35 -15.86 -28.59
N ALA A 118 51.14 -14.87 -29.02
CA ALA A 118 50.79 -13.46 -28.85
C ALA A 118 49.51 -13.09 -29.62
N LEU A 119 49.37 -13.55 -30.87
CA LEU A 119 48.18 -13.33 -31.69
C LEU A 119 46.95 -14.06 -31.14
N ALA A 120 47.11 -15.16 -30.40
CA ALA A 120 46.00 -15.88 -29.78
C ALA A 120 45.28 -15.04 -28.71
N ALA A 121 46.00 -14.10 -28.08
CA ALA A 121 45.46 -13.16 -27.10
C ALA A 121 44.96 -11.83 -27.71
N THR A 122 44.97 -11.70 -29.04
CA THR A 122 44.47 -10.49 -29.72
C THR A 122 43.00 -10.64 -30.15
N LEU A 123 42.34 -9.50 -30.39
CA LEU A 123 41.00 -9.49 -30.98
C LEU A 123 41.08 -10.04 -32.42
N ARG A 124 40.37 -11.13 -32.69
CA ARG A 124 40.28 -11.75 -34.02
C ARG A 124 38.87 -11.65 -34.55
N LEU A 125 38.75 -11.39 -35.85
CA LEU A 125 37.48 -11.54 -36.56
C LEU A 125 37.18 -13.03 -36.76
N ASP A 126 35.89 -13.36 -36.81
CA ASP A 126 35.46 -14.65 -37.32
C ASP A 126 35.96 -14.84 -38.76
N ALA A 127 36.15 -16.10 -39.18
CA ALA A 127 36.59 -16.41 -40.53
C ALA A 127 35.61 -15.89 -41.60
N ALA A 128 34.31 -15.87 -41.30
CA ALA A 128 33.27 -15.37 -42.20
C ALA A 128 33.37 -13.87 -42.47
N ASP A 129 33.93 -13.10 -41.52
CA ASP A 129 33.89 -11.63 -41.55
C ASP A 129 35.20 -10.99 -42.05
N ARG A 130 36.25 -11.78 -42.32
CA ARG A 130 37.61 -11.24 -42.61
C ARG A 130 37.71 -10.36 -43.85
N ASP A 131 36.89 -10.65 -44.87
CA ASP A 131 36.88 -9.88 -46.13
C ASP A 131 35.88 -8.72 -46.09
N GLN A 132 35.07 -8.63 -45.03
CA GLN A 132 33.95 -7.70 -44.92
C GLN A 132 34.13 -6.68 -43.79
N ALA A 133 34.94 -6.99 -42.78
CA ALA A 133 35.13 -6.15 -41.60
C ALA A 133 36.61 -5.97 -41.22
N SER A 134 36.89 -4.92 -40.44
CA SER A 134 38.21 -4.62 -39.89
C SER A 134 38.22 -4.61 -38.37
N ALA A 135 39.13 -5.36 -37.75
CA ALA A 135 39.40 -5.29 -36.31
C ALA A 135 40.32 -4.11 -35.91
N LYS A 136 40.56 -3.15 -36.82
CA LYS A 136 41.36 -1.96 -36.52
C LYS A 136 40.68 -1.14 -35.43
N LEU A 137 41.39 -0.92 -34.33
CA LEU A 137 40.89 -0.08 -33.25
C LEU A 137 40.77 1.39 -33.71
N PRO A 138 39.69 2.09 -33.31
CA PRO A 138 39.56 3.53 -33.52
C PRO A 138 40.60 4.30 -32.69
N ARG A 139 40.80 5.59 -32.99
CA ARG A 139 41.67 6.45 -32.18
C ARG A 139 41.19 6.44 -30.73
N ILE A 140 42.13 6.28 -29.79
CA ILE A 140 41.83 6.21 -28.36
C ILE A 140 41.07 7.47 -27.92
N ALA A 141 39.89 7.25 -27.33
CA ALA A 141 39.08 8.26 -26.67
C ALA A 141 38.81 7.80 -25.24
N ALA A 142 39.24 8.59 -24.26
CA ALA A 142 39.12 8.22 -22.84
C ALA A 142 37.66 8.06 -22.43
N GLY A 143 37.36 7.01 -21.66
CA GLY A 143 36.04 6.77 -21.08
C GLY A 143 34.97 6.23 -22.02
N ARG A 144 35.30 5.93 -23.29
CA ARG A 144 34.37 5.37 -24.29
C ARG A 144 34.51 3.87 -24.45
N VAL A 145 33.40 3.19 -24.68
CA VAL A 145 33.39 1.75 -25.01
C VAL A 145 33.73 1.52 -26.49
N LEU A 146 34.22 0.33 -26.83
CA LEU A 146 34.35 -0.13 -28.21
C LEU A 146 33.08 -0.84 -28.65
N ILE A 147 32.55 -0.48 -29.81
CA ILE A 147 31.35 -1.09 -30.42
C ILE A 147 31.58 -1.36 -31.90
N TRP A 148 30.78 -2.25 -32.49
CA TRP A 148 30.65 -2.32 -33.95
C TRP A 148 29.99 -1.05 -34.49
N ASN A 149 30.52 -0.53 -35.58
CA ASN A 149 29.93 0.62 -36.25
C ASN A 149 28.58 0.22 -36.90
N PRO A 150 27.73 1.19 -37.29
CA PRO A 150 26.43 0.88 -37.89
C PRO A 150 26.51 0.13 -39.23
N ALA A 151 27.64 0.19 -39.94
CA ALA A 151 27.86 -0.52 -41.19
C ALA A 151 28.26 -2.00 -40.99
N GLY A 152 28.65 -2.38 -39.77
CA GLY A 152 29.12 -3.73 -39.44
C GLY A 152 30.52 -4.06 -39.97
N ASP A 153 31.21 -3.11 -40.59
CA ASP A 153 32.51 -3.32 -41.26
C ASP A 153 33.71 -2.91 -40.39
N GLY A 154 33.49 -2.48 -39.14
CA GLY A 154 34.58 -2.15 -38.23
C GLY A 154 34.17 -1.66 -36.85
N LEU A 155 35.18 -1.38 -36.02
CA LEU A 155 35.00 -0.91 -34.64
C LEU A 155 34.97 0.63 -34.57
N ALA A 156 34.14 1.14 -33.67
CA ALA A 156 33.99 2.57 -33.39
C ALA A 156 33.95 2.84 -31.88
N ASN A 157 34.24 4.10 -31.51
CA ASN A 157 34.06 4.56 -30.14
C ASN A 157 32.56 4.78 -29.90
N GLY A 158 31.99 4.00 -28.98
CA GLY A 158 30.60 4.07 -28.56
C GLY A 158 30.35 5.09 -27.45
N PRO A 159 29.25 4.93 -26.71
CA PRO A 159 28.90 5.85 -25.64
C PRO A 159 29.94 5.85 -24.52
N ASP A 160 30.05 6.97 -23.81
CA ASP A 160 30.86 7.02 -22.59
C ASP A 160 30.12 6.44 -21.37
N GLY A 161 30.84 6.24 -20.26
CA GLY A 161 30.25 5.70 -19.03
C GLY A 161 29.09 6.54 -18.47
N VAL A 162 29.07 7.85 -18.73
CA VAL A 162 27.98 8.75 -18.29
C VAL A 162 26.75 8.55 -19.16
N GLU A 163 26.92 8.42 -20.47
CA GLU A 163 25.86 8.11 -21.43
C GLU A 163 25.23 6.73 -21.14
N ILE A 164 26.04 5.73 -20.80
CA ILE A 164 25.56 4.40 -20.40
C ILE A 164 24.78 4.47 -19.07
N ALA A 165 25.28 5.22 -18.08
CA ALA A 165 24.58 5.41 -16.80
C ALA A 165 23.22 6.11 -16.97
N LYS A 166 23.13 7.05 -17.92
CA LYS A 166 21.86 7.71 -18.27
C LYS A 166 20.85 6.74 -18.90
N ALA A 167 21.27 5.69 -19.60
CA ALA A 167 20.35 4.74 -20.22
C ALA A 167 19.46 4.04 -19.17
N ALA A 168 20.02 3.64 -18.02
CA ALA A 168 19.23 3.07 -16.92
C ALA A 168 18.25 4.09 -16.32
N SER A 169 18.69 5.35 -16.18
CA SER A 169 17.80 6.43 -15.72
C SER A 169 16.67 6.70 -16.73
N HIS A 170 16.95 6.70 -18.03
CA HIS A 170 15.94 6.88 -19.07
C HIS A 170 14.95 5.72 -19.12
N ALA A 171 15.40 4.48 -18.88
CA ALA A 171 14.51 3.32 -18.74
C ALA A 171 13.58 3.47 -17.52
N SER A 172 14.10 3.91 -16.37
CA SER A 172 13.27 4.20 -15.19
C SER A 172 12.27 5.32 -15.47
N LEU A 173 12.70 6.43 -16.10
CA LEU A 173 11.82 7.54 -16.46
C LEU A 173 10.74 7.12 -17.46
N ALA A 174 11.06 6.23 -18.40
CA ALA A 174 10.10 5.67 -19.35
C ALA A 174 9.09 4.75 -18.65
N GLN A 175 9.54 3.91 -17.70
CA GLN A 175 8.65 3.10 -16.88
C GLN A 175 7.74 3.97 -16.00
N ASP A 176 8.28 5.02 -15.38
CA ASP A 176 7.49 5.98 -14.59
C ASP A 176 6.49 6.75 -15.46
N ALA A 177 6.85 7.07 -16.71
CA ALA A 177 5.93 7.66 -17.67
C ALA A 177 4.82 6.67 -18.07
N ALA A 178 5.15 5.41 -18.32
CA ALA A 178 4.18 4.36 -18.62
C ALA A 178 3.23 4.11 -17.44
N ASN A 179 3.75 3.99 -16.22
CA ASN A 179 2.96 3.85 -14.99
C ASN A 179 2.04 5.07 -14.78
N ARG A 180 2.52 6.28 -15.08
CA ARG A 180 1.70 7.51 -15.02
C ARG A 180 0.60 7.51 -16.09
N ALA A 181 0.87 7.01 -17.28
CA ALA A 181 -0.12 6.89 -18.35
C ALA A 181 -1.19 5.85 -18.00
N GLU A 182 -0.80 4.68 -17.48
CA GLU A 182 -1.72 3.65 -17.01
C GLU A 182 -2.56 4.14 -15.82
N ALA A 183 -1.95 4.85 -14.87
CA ALA A 183 -2.68 5.49 -13.79
C ALA A 183 -3.64 6.59 -14.29
N ALA A 184 -3.27 7.33 -15.34
CA ALA A 184 -4.13 8.33 -15.97
C ALA A 184 -5.31 7.65 -16.70
N ASP A 185 -5.08 6.53 -17.38
CA ASP A 185 -6.14 5.74 -18.00
C ASP A 185 -7.08 5.14 -16.96
N ALA A 186 -6.55 4.55 -15.89
CA ALA A 186 -7.34 4.06 -14.76
C ALA A 186 -8.16 5.19 -14.11
N ARG A 187 -7.60 6.39 -13.96
CA ARG A 187 -8.33 7.59 -13.50
C ARG A 187 -9.40 8.02 -14.49
N SER A 188 -9.16 7.93 -15.79
CA SER A 188 -10.13 8.26 -16.85
C SER A 188 -11.31 7.27 -16.83
N GLN A 189 -11.03 5.97 -16.74
CA GLN A 189 -12.05 4.92 -16.61
C GLN A 189 -12.84 5.05 -15.30
N THR A 190 -12.15 5.38 -14.20
CA THR A 190 -12.80 5.67 -12.91
C THR A 190 -13.66 6.92 -13.01
N ALA A 191 -13.18 8.00 -13.63
CA ALA A 191 -13.94 9.22 -13.84
C ALA A 191 -15.18 8.98 -14.73
N LEU A 192 -15.06 8.15 -15.78
CA LEU A 192 -16.20 7.72 -16.60
C LEU A 192 -17.20 6.91 -15.78
N LYS A 193 -16.71 5.95 -14.98
CA LYS A 193 -17.56 5.15 -14.09
C LYS A 193 -18.25 6.02 -13.04
N SER A 194 -17.53 6.98 -12.44
CA SER A 194 -18.07 7.96 -11.51
C SER A 194 -19.03 8.92 -12.18
N PHE A 195 -18.81 9.31 -13.44
CA PHE A 195 -19.75 10.13 -14.21
C PHE A 195 -21.06 9.35 -14.45
N VAL A 196 -20.96 8.08 -14.85
CA VAL A 196 -22.11 7.18 -15.00
C VAL A 196 -22.81 6.92 -13.66
N GLN A 197 -22.07 6.78 -12.56
CA GLN A 197 -22.60 6.60 -11.20
C GLN A 197 -23.21 7.89 -10.63
N ASN A 198 -22.64 9.06 -10.92
CA ASN A 198 -23.17 10.37 -10.51
C ASN A 198 -24.44 10.73 -11.30
N ASP A 199 -24.51 10.35 -12.58
CA ASP A 199 -25.75 10.42 -13.37
C ASP A 199 -26.79 9.39 -12.86
N ALA A 200 -26.32 8.29 -12.27
CA ALA A 200 -27.11 7.31 -11.51
C ALA A 200 -27.16 7.59 -9.99
N GLY A 201 -27.36 8.84 -9.58
CA GLY A 201 -27.82 9.18 -8.23
C GLY A 201 -26.78 9.14 -7.09
N ALA A 202 -26.58 10.33 -6.49
CA ALA A 202 -25.96 10.64 -5.20
C ALA A 202 -24.42 10.90 -5.14
N LEU A 203 -24.07 12.17 -5.36
CA LEU A 203 -23.22 13.04 -4.53
C LEU A 203 -21.96 12.43 -3.87
N LEU A 204 -20.79 12.69 -4.47
CA LEU A 204 -19.47 12.52 -3.85
C LEU A 204 -19.07 13.82 -3.12
N ASP A 205 -18.91 13.77 -1.80
CA ASP A 205 -18.38 14.86 -0.97
C ASP A 205 -16.86 14.66 -0.77
N LEU A 206 -16.07 15.64 -1.20
CA LEU A 206 -14.61 15.68 -1.04
C LEU A 206 -14.26 16.88 -0.16
N ASP A 207 -13.77 16.64 1.07
CA ASP A 207 -13.23 17.73 1.90
C ASP A 207 -11.79 18.05 1.48
N PHE A 208 -11.63 19.16 0.75
CA PHE A 208 -10.35 19.62 0.18
C PHE A 208 -9.36 20.25 1.19
N ARG A 209 -9.53 20.08 2.51
CA ARG A 209 -8.65 20.73 3.50
C ARG A 209 -7.47 19.91 4.01
N SER A 210 -7.48 18.57 3.90
CA SER A 210 -6.48 17.74 4.59
C SER A 210 -5.42 17.09 3.70
N ALA A 211 -5.55 17.11 2.36
CA ALA A 211 -4.60 16.51 1.40
C ALA A 211 -4.14 15.06 1.71
N ASN A 212 -4.78 14.38 2.64
CA ASN A 212 -4.49 13.00 3.02
C ASN A 212 -5.63 12.13 2.52
N ALA A 213 -5.28 11.09 1.76
CA ALA A 213 -6.17 9.98 1.53
C ALA A 213 -6.44 9.31 2.88
N LEU A 214 -7.53 9.68 3.55
CA LEU A 214 -8.11 8.81 4.55
C LEU A 214 -8.50 7.55 3.79
N VAL A 215 -7.72 6.50 3.98
CA VAL A 215 -8.09 5.16 3.58
C VAL A 215 -9.39 4.88 4.31
N TRP A 216 -10.51 5.11 3.63
CA TRP A 216 -11.79 4.58 4.03
C TRP A 216 -11.60 3.07 3.96
N GLU A 217 -11.28 2.46 5.11
CA GLU A 217 -11.31 1.02 5.26
C GLU A 217 -12.74 0.60 4.94
N ASP A 218 -12.91 0.10 3.72
CA ASP A 218 -14.16 -0.46 3.23
C ASP A 218 -14.70 -1.45 4.26
N GLU A 219 -15.88 -1.18 4.79
CA GLU A 219 -16.57 -2.03 5.78
C GLU A 219 -16.72 -3.47 5.27
N ARG A 220 -16.68 -3.68 3.95
CA ARG A 220 -16.71 -5.01 3.31
C ARG A 220 -15.42 -5.83 3.46
N ARG A 221 -14.32 -5.22 3.90
CA ARG A 221 -13.03 -5.90 4.13
C ARG A 221 -12.73 -6.17 5.61
N MET A 222 -13.58 -5.70 6.52
CA MET A 222 -13.43 -5.95 7.95
C MET A 222 -13.86 -7.38 8.28
N PRO A 223 -13.11 -8.14 9.11
CA PRO A 223 -13.61 -9.41 9.62
C PRO A 223 -14.88 -9.16 10.45
N VAL A 224 -16.01 -9.73 10.02
CA VAL A 224 -17.31 -9.54 10.66
C VAL A 224 -17.57 -10.65 11.67
N ILE A 225 -17.96 -10.27 12.89
CA ILE A 225 -18.33 -11.16 13.97
C ILE A 225 -19.80 -10.92 14.30
N ASP A 226 -20.65 -11.91 14.03
CA ASP A 226 -22.04 -11.90 14.49
C ASP A 226 -22.12 -12.52 15.90
N ALA A 227 -22.43 -11.69 16.90
CA ALA A 227 -22.57 -12.09 18.29
C ALA A 227 -24.05 -11.99 18.71
N SER A 228 -24.75 -13.12 18.60
CA SER A 228 -26.16 -13.28 19.00
C SER A 228 -26.35 -13.57 20.50
N THR A 229 -25.26 -13.81 21.24
CA THR A 229 -25.23 -14.01 22.69
C THR A 229 -24.08 -13.22 23.30
N SER A 230 -24.14 -12.96 24.60
CA SER A 230 -23.06 -12.25 25.30
C SER A 230 -21.70 -12.90 25.08
N ARG A 231 -20.68 -12.08 24.80
CA ARG A 231 -19.37 -12.53 24.32
C ARG A 231 -18.26 -11.67 24.90
N ILE A 232 -17.12 -12.30 25.18
CA ILE A 232 -15.86 -11.63 25.53
C ILE A 232 -15.01 -11.51 24.25
N MET A 233 -14.44 -10.32 24.01
CA MET A 233 -13.57 -10.06 22.85
C MET A 233 -12.13 -10.48 23.10
N ASP A 234 -11.48 -11.06 22.09
CA ASP A 234 -10.02 -11.30 22.11
C ASP A 234 -9.29 -10.11 21.44
N ILE A 235 -8.12 -9.75 21.98
CA ILE A 235 -7.24 -8.72 21.43
C ILE A 235 -6.79 -9.03 19.99
N ARG A 236 -6.74 -10.31 19.61
CA ARG A 236 -6.40 -10.75 18.25
C ARG A 236 -7.47 -10.36 17.22
N GLU A 237 -8.66 -10.01 17.67
CA GLU A 237 -9.81 -9.61 16.84
C GLU A 237 -9.85 -8.09 16.62
N THR A 238 -8.76 -7.38 16.92
CA THR A 238 -8.66 -5.94 16.65
C THR A 238 -8.95 -5.63 15.18
N GLY A 239 -9.74 -4.57 14.94
CA GLY A 239 -10.23 -4.19 13.62
C GLY A 239 -11.46 -4.98 13.14
N SER A 240 -12.01 -5.90 13.96
CA SER A 240 -13.26 -6.58 13.62
C SER A 240 -14.48 -5.67 13.70
N LEU A 241 -15.43 -5.90 12.81
CA LEU A 241 -16.80 -5.39 12.91
C LEU A 241 -17.64 -6.39 13.71
N VAL A 242 -18.09 -6.00 14.89
CA VAL A 242 -18.91 -6.81 15.78
C VAL A 242 -20.37 -6.39 15.67
N ARG A 243 -21.21 -7.27 15.16
CA ARG A 243 -22.65 -7.14 15.22
C ARG A 243 -23.16 -7.73 16.51
N LEU A 244 -23.80 -6.91 17.34
CA LEU A 244 -24.52 -7.39 18.51
C LEU A 244 -26.02 -7.49 18.20
N SER A 245 -26.62 -8.59 18.63
CA SER A 245 -28.05 -8.85 18.48
C SER A 245 -28.59 -9.59 19.71
N ASN A 246 -29.91 -9.66 19.86
CA ASN A 246 -30.67 -10.39 20.88
C ASN A 246 -30.32 -10.02 22.32
N GLY A 247 -30.00 -8.75 22.58
CA GLY A 247 -29.60 -8.26 23.89
C GLY A 247 -28.23 -8.77 24.35
N ALA A 248 -27.39 -9.22 23.40
CA ALA A 248 -26.04 -9.66 23.71
C ALA A 248 -25.22 -8.54 24.34
N ARG A 249 -24.47 -8.88 25.40
CA ARG A 249 -23.49 -8.00 26.01
C ARG A 249 -22.10 -8.29 25.48
N LEU A 250 -21.39 -7.26 25.05
CA LEU A 250 -19.99 -7.36 24.67
C LEU A 250 -19.10 -7.04 25.88
N SER A 251 -18.18 -7.93 26.22
CA SER A 251 -17.14 -7.67 27.21
C SER A 251 -15.82 -7.43 26.52
N LEU A 252 -15.30 -6.21 26.63
CA LEU A 252 -13.94 -5.87 26.22
C LEU A 252 -12.94 -6.50 27.21
N PRO A 253 -11.74 -6.85 26.74
CA PRO A 253 -10.67 -7.25 27.63
C PRO A 253 -10.17 -6.06 28.46
N ASP A 254 -9.53 -6.31 29.62
CA ASP A 254 -9.02 -5.26 30.52
C ASP A 254 -8.17 -4.21 29.77
N ALA A 255 -8.30 -2.94 30.10
CA ALA A 255 -7.46 -1.92 29.51
C ALA A 255 -6.02 -2.07 30.02
N SER A 256 -5.02 -2.02 29.13
CA SER A 256 -3.60 -2.05 29.54
C SER A 256 -2.69 -1.40 28.49
N LEU A 257 -1.50 -0.96 28.90
CA LEU A 257 -0.45 -0.40 28.03
C LEU A 257 -0.13 -1.28 26.81
N ALA A 258 -0.09 -2.59 26.99
CA ALA A 258 0.17 -3.53 25.90
C ALA A 258 -0.94 -3.58 24.83
N ARG A 259 -2.12 -3.01 25.13
CA ARG A 259 -3.31 -3.00 24.27
C ARG A 259 -3.56 -1.61 23.65
N ASN A 260 -2.58 -0.70 23.72
CA ASN A 260 -2.68 0.60 23.04
C ASN A 260 -2.96 0.40 21.53
N GLY A 261 -4.01 1.03 21.03
CA GLY A 261 -4.43 0.96 19.64
C GLY A 261 -5.29 -0.26 19.28
N VAL A 262 -5.63 -1.14 20.23
CA VAL A 262 -6.66 -2.16 20.00
C VAL A 262 -7.99 -1.46 19.75
N ARG A 263 -8.65 -1.82 18.65
CA ARG A 263 -9.93 -1.23 18.23
C ARG A 263 -10.96 -2.30 17.91
N TYR A 264 -12.21 -2.04 18.25
CA TYR A 264 -13.36 -2.83 17.80
C TYR A 264 -14.44 -1.88 17.30
N ARG A 265 -15.01 -2.18 16.14
CA ARG A 265 -16.21 -1.49 15.69
C ARG A 265 -17.40 -2.32 16.11
N VAL A 266 -18.30 -1.75 16.89
CA VAL A 266 -19.47 -2.45 17.41
C VAL A 266 -20.70 -1.77 16.87
N PHE A 267 -21.66 -2.54 16.35
CA PHE A 267 -22.94 -1.99 15.95
C PHE A 267 -24.11 -2.84 16.46
N ASN A 268 -25.21 -2.16 16.80
CA ASN A 268 -26.45 -2.80 17.17
C ASN A 268 -27.19 -3.27 15.91
N GLY A 269 -27.21 -4.57 15.69
CA GLY A 269 -27.64 -5.18 14.44
C GLY A 269 -29.13 -5.50 14.33
N ASP A 270 -29.87 -5.50 15.44
CA ASP A 270 -31.26 -5.92 15.46
C ASP A 270 -32.20 -4.99 16.24
N GLY A 271 -31.66 -4.00 16.95
CA GLY A 271 -32.44 -3.02 17.71
C GLY A 271 -32.82 -3.48 19.11
N THR A 272 -32.23 -4.56 19.61
CA THR A 272 -32.27 -4.90 21.04
C THR A 272 -31.14 -4.16 21.77
N MET A 273 -31.34 -3.77 23.04
CA MET A 273 -30.31 -3.02 23.76
C MET A 273 -29.10 -3.91 23.97
N VAL A 274 -27.97 -3.51 23.39
CA VAL A 274 -26.71 -4.24 23.50
C VAL A 274 -25.73 -3.38 24.26
N ASP A 275 -25.24 -3.93 25.35
CA ASP A 275 -24.34 -3.22 26.23
C ASP A 275 -22.91 -3.62 25.97
N VAL A 276 -22.02 -2.64 25.97
CA VAL A 276 -20.58 -2.87 25.98
C VAL A 276 -20.08 -2.62 27.39
N SER A 277 -19.27 -3.53 27.91
CA SER A 277 -18.58 -3.32 29.19
C SER A 277 -17.14 -3.74 29.09
N ALA A 278 -16.28 -3.17 29.92
CA ALA A 278 -14.93 -3.70 30.08
C ALA A 278 -14.87 -4.75 31.19
N ALA A 279 -14.08 -5.81 30.97
CA ALA A 279 -13.68 -6.71 32.03
C ALA A 279 -12.85 -5.92 33.06
N SER A 280 -13.06 -6.19 34.35
CA SER A 280 -12.36 -5.56 35.50
C SER A 280 -12.82 -4.16 35.97
N GLY A 281 -13.96 -3.64 35.52
CA GLY A 281 -14.49 -2.38 36.06
C GLY A 281 -13.82 -1.13 35.49
N ASP A 282 -13.05 -1.28 34.41
CA ASP A 282 -12.61 -0.16 33.58
C ASP A 282 -13.83 0.60 33.06
N VAL A 283 -13.66 1.91 32.97
CA VAL A 283 -14.72 2.81 32.55
C VAL A 283 -14.55 3.15 31.07
N ILE A 284 -15.65 3.14 30.32
CA ILE A 284 -15.67 3.53 28.92
C ILE A 284 -15.95 5.03 28.85
N ALA A 285 -15.01 5.80 28.30
CA ALA A 285 -15.09 7.24 28.16
C ALA A 285 -15.62 7.64 26.78
N PRO A 286 -16.80 8.24 26.66
CA PRO A 286 -17.32 8.74 25.39
C PRO A 286 -16.52 9.97 24.95
N VAL A 287 -16.07 10.03 23.69
CA VAL A 287 -15.32 11.19 23.17
C VAL A 287 -16.19 12.46 23.03
N HIS A 288 -17.51 12.30 23.08
CA HIS A 288 -18.50 13.37 22.98
C HIS A 288 -18.71 14.14 24.30
N GLY A 289 -17.94 13.81 25.35
CA GLY A 289 -18.11 14.39 26.69
C GLY A 289 -19.29 13.81 27.47
N GLY A 290 -19.82 12.66 27.05
CA GLY A 290 -20.81 11.88 27.82
C GLY A 290 -20.22 11.34 29.13
N ALA A 291 -21.09 10.90 30.03
CA ALA A 291 -20.66 10.33 31.31
C ALA A 291 -19.82 9.07 31.11
N GLU A 292 -18.72 8.99 31.84
CA GLU A 292 -17.88 7.80 32.00
C GLU A 292 -18.70 6.70 32.70
N ASN A 293 -18.95 5.58 32.02
CA ASN A 293 -19.76 4.47 32.53
C ASN A 293 -19.05 3.12 32.40
N ILE A 294 -19.29 2.22 33.36
CA ILE A 294 -18.84 0.81 33.31
C ILE A 294 -19.55 0.07 32.14
N LEU A 295 -20.73 0.56 31.78
CA LEU A 295 -21.58 0.06 30.72
C LEU A 295 -21.79 1.17 29.69
N TYR A 296 -21.35 0.95 28.46
CA TYR A 296 -21.63 1.81 27.32
C TYR A 296 -22.80 1.21 26.52
N PRO A 297 -24.01 1.80 26.60
CA PRO A 297 -25.18 1.27 25.92
C PRO A 297 -25.16 1.63 24.42
N LEU A 298 -25.61 0.71 23.58
CA LEU A 298 -25.97 0.97 22.17
C LEU A 298 -27.49 0.80 22.01
N PRO A 299 -28.28 1.85 22.32
CA PRO A 299 -29.71 1.75 22.55
C PRO A 299 -30.56 1.86 21.28
N ILE A 300 -30.00 1.95 20.08
CA ILE A 300 -30.79 2.05 18.84
C ILE A 300 -30.23 1.10 17.79
N ARG A 301 -31.12 0.51 16.99
CA ARG A 301 -30.73 -0.27 15.81
C ARG A 301 -29.88 0.60 14.87
N GLY A 302 -28.73 0.08 14.47
CA GLY A 302 -27.80 0.79 13.58
C GLY A 302 -26.87 1.77 14.29
N ASP A 303 -27.01 1.96 15.61
CA ASP A 303 -25.98 2.65 16.39
C ASP A 303 -24.67 1.89 16.27
N MET A 304 -23.60 2.63 16.02
CA MET A 304 -22.27 2.12 15.80
C MET A 304 -21.25 2.96 16.55
N VAL A 305 -20.37 2.27 17.27
CA VAL A 305 -19.29 2.87 18.06
C VAL A 305 -17.97 2.17 17.75
N ASP A 306 -16.93 2.96 17.57
CA ASP A 306 -15.55 2.49 17.59
C ASP A 306 -15.03 2.54 19.03
N LEU A 307 -14.66 1.39 19.57
CA LEU A 307 -14.09 1.24 20.90
C LEU A 307 -12.58 1.15 20.74
N VAL A 308 -11.84 2.08 21.34
CA VAL A 308 -10.38 2.18 21.20
C VAL A 308 -9.71 2.17 22.57
N CYS A 309 -8.73 1.31 22.77
CA CYS A 309 -7.89 1.34 23.98
C CYS A 309 -6.72 2.29 23.77
N ASP A 310 -6.54 3.26 24.68
CA ASP A 310 -5.42 4.22 24.63
C ASP A 310 -4.12 3.68 25.24
N GLY A 311 -4.20 2.51 25.88
CA GLY A 311 -3.12 1.91 26.66
C GLY A 311 -2.68 2.72 27.89
N GLY A 312 -3.23 3.90 28.15
CA GLY A 312 -2.77 4.81 29.18
C GLY A 312 -1.49 5.55 28.75
N GLY A 313 -1.49 6.87 28.86
CA GLY A 313 -0.31 7.70 28.64
C GLY A 313 0.27 8.21 29.95
N THR A 314 1.60 8.23 30.09
CA THR A 314 2.26 9.15 31.01
C THR A 314 2.20 10.56 30.43
N GLY A 315 1.12 11.29 30.74
CA GLY A 315 1.07 12.74 30.60
C GLY A 315 -0.03 13.28 29.68
N GLY A 316 -1.12 13.75 30.29
CA GLY A 316 -1.85 14.88 29.71
C GLY A 316 -1.04 16.17 29.87
N ALA A 317 -1.22 17.11 28.95
CA ALA A 317 -0.72 18.48 29.09
C ALA A 317 -1.32 19.09 30.37
N GLY A 318 -0.58 19.01 31.48
CA GLY A 318 -1.08 19.33 32.82
C GLY A 318 -0.50 18.49 33.97
N GLY A 319 0.31 17.47 33.72
CA GLY A 319 1.20 16.90 34.74
C GLY A 319 0.52 16.26 35.96
N THR A 320 -0.72 15.81 35.85
CA THR A 320 -1.39 14.96 36.85
C THR A 320 -1.70 13.61 36.20
N GLY A 321 -0.73 12.70 36.26
CA GLY A 321 -0.77 11.39 35.62
C GLY A 321 -1.70 10.42 36.34
N GLY A 322 -2.80 10.05 35.68
CA GLY A 322 -3.51 8.80 35.95
C GLY A 322 -2.86 7.68 35.14
N THR A 323 -2.36 6.66 35.81
CA THR A 323 -1.64 5.49 35.25
C THR A 323 -2.54 4.40 34.67
N SER A 324 -3.85 4.66 34.53
CA SER A 324 -4.81 3.63 34.12
C SER A 324 -5.11 3.74 32.63
N ALA A 325 -4.83 2.67 31.88
CA ALA A 325 -5.32 2.51 30.53
C ALA A 325 -6.85 2.57 30.51
N ARG A 326 -7.43 3.10 29.43
CA ARG A 326 -8.89 3.27 29.30
C ARG A 326 -9.39 2.85 27.93
N TRP A 327 -10.68 2.59 27.89
CA TRP A 327 -11.43 2.42 26.65
C TRP A 327 -12.15 3.72 26.31
N PHE A 328 -11.97 4.19 25.08
CA PHE A 328 -12.72 5.30 24.53
C PHE A 328 -13.80 4.78 23.58
N ALA A 329 -15.01 5.31 23.74
CA ALA A 329 -16.10 5.12 22.80
C ALA A 329 -16.16 6.31 21.85
N CYS A 330 -15.91 6.06 20.57
CA CYS A 330 -16.01 7.01 19.48
C CYS A 330 -17.17 6.62 18.56
N PRO A 331 -18.37 7.19 18.76
CA PRO A 331 -19.50 6.93 17.87
C PRO A 331 -19.19 7.26 16.41
N VAL A 332 -19.47 6.31 15.54
CA VAL A 332 -19.20 6.40 14.09
C VAL A 332 -20.47 6.81 13.35
N ARG A 333 -21.58 6.16 13.68
CA ARG A 333 -22.91 6.42 13.14
C ARG A 333 -23.95 6.17 14.21
N GLU A 334 -24.79 7.15 14.48
CA GLU A 334 -25.98 7.01 15.33
C GLU A 334 -27.25 7.18 14.47
N SER A 335 -27.31 6.42 13.38
CA SER A 335 -28.34 6.62 12.35
C SER A 335 -29.14 5.35 12.09
N GLY A 336 -30.40 5.38 12.49
CA GLY A 336 -31.43 4.41 12.11
C GLY A 336 -32.81 5.06 12.23
N PRO A 337 -33.82 4.57 11.48
CA PRO A 337 -35.21 4.85 11.81
C PRO A 337 -35.49 4.34 13.23
N VAL A 338 -35.71 5.28 14.14
CA VAL A 338 -35.95 5.01 15.56
C VAL A 338 -37.36 4.43 15.71
N VAL A 339 -38.32 5.06 15.04
CA VAL A 339 -39.72 4.65 15.02
C VAL A 339 -40.32 4.95 13.64
N LYS A 340 -41.03 3.97 13.06
CA LYS A 340 -41.90 4.13 11.90
C LYS A 340 -43.29 3.63 12.24
N LEU A 341 -44.26 4.54 12.17
CA LEU A 341 -45.65 4.27 12.46
C LEU A 341 -46.49 4.57 11.22
N LEU A 342 -47.48 3.73 11.00
CA LEU A 342 -48.51 3.94 10.01
C LEU A 342 -49.87 3.96 10.69
N ARG A 343 -50.78 4.70 10.07
CA ARG A 343 -52.19 4.55 10.36
C ARG A 343 -52.91 4.10 9.10
N THR A 344 -53.38 2.85 9.14
CA THR A 344 -54.00 2.18 8.00
C THR A 344 -55.52 2.28 7.98
N ASN A 345 -56.15 2.25 9.16
CA ASN A 345 -57.58 2.41 9.29
C ASN A 345 -57.97 3.88 9.50
N ALA A 346 -59.19 4.24 9.08
CA ALA A 346 -59.70 5.58 9.31
C ALA A 346 -59.74 5.93 10.82
N GLN A 347 -59.47 7.18 11.18
CA GLN A 347 -59.69 7.72 12.54
C GLN A 347 -60.79 8.76 12.50
N GLY A 348 -61.78 8.65 13.37
CA GLY A 348 -62.71 9.74 13.62
C GLY A 348 -62.04 10.85 14.43
N ILE A 349 -62.16 12.09 13.96
CA ILE A 349 -61.71 13.32 14.61
C ILE A 349 -62.96 14.13 14.97
N PRO A 350 -63.37 14.15 16.25
CA PRO A 350 -64.58 14.86 16.67
C PRO A 350 -64.53 16.39 16.40
N ALA A 351 -65.70 17.01 16.32
CA ALA A 351 -65.85 18.43 16.00
C ALA A 351 -65.01 19.38 16.86
N GLY A 352 -64.33 20.35 16.23
CA GLY A 352 -63.65 21.51 16.84
C GLY A 352 -62.55 21.22 17.87
N GLY A 353 -62.19 19.97 18.10
CA GLY A 353 -61.27 19.54 19.16
C GLY A 353 -59.87 19.21 18.66
N SER A 354 -58.93 19.11 19.60
CA SER A 354 -57.58 18.61 19.34
C SER A 354 -57.47 17.15 19.78
N PHE A 355 -56.96 16.28 18.90
CA PHE A 355 -56.92 14.84 19.12
C PHE A 355 -55.54 14.29 18.85
N LEU A 356 -55.19 13.22 19.56
CA LEU A 356 -53.97 12.49 19.27
C LEU A 356 -54.19 11.58 18.09
N ILE A 357 -53.20 11.49 17.21
CA ILE A 357 -53.21 10.47 16.16
C ILE A 357 -52.86 9.15 16.82
N GLU A 358 -53.77 8.20 16.73
CA GLU A 358 -53.55 6.85 17.21
C GLU A 358 -52.89 6.07 16.08
N TRP A 359 -51.78 5.40 16.34
CA TRP A 359 -51.08 4.64 15.31
C TRP A 359 -51.48 3.17 15.46
N ASP A 360 -52.04 2.59 14.41
CA ASP A 360 -52.57 1.21 14.44
C ASP A 360 -51.57 0.18 13.92
N GLN A 361 -50.52 0.64 13.23
CA GLN A 361 -49.46 -0.22 12.72
C GLN A 361 -48.07 0.33 13.10
N VAL A 362 -47.32 -0.48 13.82
CA VAL A 362 -45.91 -0.25 14.13
C VAL A 362 -45.07 -0.99 13.09
N VAL A 363 -44.48 -0.25 12.15
CA VAL A 363 -43.62 -0.83 11.10
C VAL A 363 -42.23 -1.09 11.65
N GLU A 364 -41.71 -0.15 12.44
CA GLU A 364 -40.40 -0.25 13.07
C GLU A 364 -40.47 0.48 14.41
N ASP A 365 -39.98 -0.17 15.46
CA ASP A 365 -39.86 0.44 16.79
C ASP A 365 -38.62 -0.11 17.47
N SER A 366 -37.59 0.74 17.55
CA SER A 366 -36.37 0.43 18.26
C SER A 366 -36.67 0.53 19.75
N HIS A 367 -36.65 -0.57 20.51
CA HIS A 367 -36.77 -0.56 21.98
C HIS A 367 -38.16 -0.25 22.56
N SER A 368 -39.25 -0.57 21.85
CA SER A 368 -40.60 -0.38 22.36
C SER A 368 -40.86 1.07 22.80
N LEU A 369 -40.30 2.03 22.05
CA LEU A 369 -40.42 3.46 22.33
C LEU A 369 -41.85 3.94 22.08
N TYR A 370 -42.59 3.28 21.19
CA TYR A 370 -43.99 3.62 20.96
C TYR A 370 -44.89 3.03 22.05
N ASP A 371 -45.46 3.93 22.85
CA ASP A 371 -46.49 3.60 23.83
C ASP A 371 -47.88 3.76 23.21
N SER A 372 -48.52 2.64 22.90
CA SER A 372 -49.88 2.60 22.33
C SER A 372 -50.97 3.08 23.29
N SER A 373 -50.75 3.07 24.61
CA SER A 373 -51.73 3.56 25.58
C SER A 373 -51.76 5.09 25.66
N ASN A 374 -50.61 5.74 25.44
CA ASN A 374 -50.49 7.20 25.43
C ASN A 374 -50.39 7.81 24.02
N HIS A 375 -50.36 6.96 22.99
CA HIS A 375 -50.10 7.32 21.58
C HIS A 375 -48.90 8.26 21.42
N ALA A 376 -47.82 7.94 22.13
CA ALA A 376 -46.64 8.76 22.23
C ALA A 376 -45.38 7.91 22.09
N ILE A 377 -44.33 8.51 21.54
CA ILE A 377 -42.99 7.95 21.53
C ILE A 377 -42.29 8.46 22.79
N THR A 378 -41.88 7.58 23.68
CA THR A 378 -41.28 7.93 24.99
C THR A 378 -39.95 7.21 25.18
N GLY A 379 -39.16 7.63 26.17
CA GLY A 379 -37.87 6.98 26.45
C GLY A 379 -36.78 7.26 25.42
N LEU A 380 -36.93 8.32 24.63
CA LEU A 380 -35.94 8.72 23.64
C LEU A 380 -34.62 9.11 24.31
N ALA A 381 -33.52 8.56 23.81
CA ALA A 381 -32.19 8.95 24.25
C ALA A 381 -31.89 10.42 23.89
N PRO A 382 -31.00 11.12 24.62
CA PRO A 382 -30.64 12.50 24.33
C PRO A 382 -29.99 12.63 22.96
N GLY A 383 -30.33 13.67 22.20
CA GLY A 383 -29.80 13.89 20.85
C GLY A 383 -30.76 14.64 19.93
N PHE A 384 -30.41 14.73 18.64
CA PHE A 384 -31.25 15.35 17.62
C PHE A 384 -31.99 14.32 16.80
N TYR A 385 -33.29 14.54 16.62
CA TYR A 385 -34.17 13.66 15.89
C TYR A 385 -34.86 14.43 14.75
N GLN A 386 -34.75 13.93 13.54
CA GLN A 386 -35.59 14.34 12.43
C GLN A 386 -36.93 13.63 12.51
N ILE A 387 -38.00 14.40 12.40
CA ILE A 387 -39.38 13.94 12.39
C ILE A 387 -39.96 14.26 11.02
N ASP A 388 -40.58 13.28 10.38
CA ASP A 388 -41.37 13.46 9.17
C ASP A 388 -42.74 12.82 9.34
N ILE A 389 -43.79 13.60 9.15
CA ILE A 389 -45.18 13.19 9.35
C ILE A 389 -45.99 13.59 8.13
N GLY A 390 -46.80 12.66 7.64
CA GLY A 390 -47.88 12.92 6.69
C GLY A 390 -49.19 12.42 7.25
N VAL A 391 -50.27 13.18 7.06
CA VAL A 391 -51.62 12.76 7.45
C VAL A 391 -52.54 12.96 6.25
N CYS A 392 -53.26 11.89 5.90
CA CYS A 392 -54.22 11.92 4.82
C CYS A 392 -55.61 12.34 5.30
N PHE A 393 -56.22 13.28 4.57
CA PHE A 393 -57.60 13.72 4.74
C PHE A 393 -58.41 13.43 3.49
N PRO A 394 -59.56 12.74 3.59
CA PRO A 394 -60.52 12.67 2.50
C PRO A 394 -61.02 14.06 2.16
N ILE A 395 -60.98 14.42 0.87
CA ILE A 395 -61.52 15.69 0.40
C ILE A 395 -63.05 15.65 0.48
N THR A 396 -63.65 16.76 0.89
CA THR A 396 -65.11 16.90 1.01
C THR A 396 -65.60 18.15 0.30
N ASN A 397 -66.91 18.42 0.33
CA ASN A 397 -67.47 19.64 -0.27
C ASN A 397 -67.23 20.92 0.55
N GLU A 398 -66.59 20.80 1.71
CA GLU A 398 -66.30 21.92 2.61
C GLU A 398 -64.80 22.04 2.84
N ALA A 399 -64.29 23.27 2.79
CA ALA A 399 -62.90 23.58 3.10
C ALA A 399 -62.73 23.65 4.62
N VAL A 400 -61.84 22.84 5.17
CA VAL A 400 -61.58 22.77 6.61
C VAL A 400 -60.14 23.16 6.88
N MET A 401 -59.94 24.09 7.80
CA MET A 401 -58.61 24.41 8.28
C MET A 401 -58.14 23.28 9.19
N THR A 402 -57.02 22.66 8.85
CA THR A 402 -56.39 21.59 9.63
C THR A 402 -55.05 22.09 10.17
N SER A 403 -54.69 21.65 11.36
CA SER A 403 -53.40 21.97 11.99
C SER A 403 -52.82 20.73 12.63
N LEU A 404 -51.60 20.39 12.21
CA LEU A 404 -50.82 19.27 12.71
C LEU A 404 -49.73 19.81 13.63
N PHE A 405 -49.58 19.19 14.79
CA PHE A 405 -48.62 19.58 15.80
C PHE A 405 -47.78 18.38 16.21
N VAL A 406 -46.47 18.61 16.34
CA VAL A 406 -45.60 17.75 17.13
C VAL A 406 -45.51 18.36 18.52
N GLU A 407 -45.89 17.59 19.52
CA GLU A 407 -45.71 17.96 20.92
C GLU A 407 -44.51 17.23 21.50
N ARG A 408 -43.72 17.96 22.30
CA ARG A 408 -42.59 17.42 23.05
C ARG A 408 -42.94 17.39 24.53
N PHE A 409 -42.66 16.28 25.18
CA PHE A 409 -42.73 16.15 26.64
C PHE A 409 -41.43 16.67 27.27
N ASP A 410 -41.55 17.60 28.21
CA ASP A 410 -40.44 18.20 28.95
C ASP A 410 -40.18 17.53 30.31
N GLY A 411 -40.85 16.39 30.56
CA GLY A 411 -40.83 15.68 31.83
C GLY A 411 -42.00 16.03 32.75
N THR A 412 -42.73 17.12 32.50
CA THR A 412 -43.90 17.55 33.30
C THR A 412 -45.14 17.77 32.44
N SER A 413 -44.99 18.41 31.28
CA SER A 413 -46.08 18.80 30.38
C SER A 413 -45.71 18.56 28.92
N TRP A 414 -46.76 18.48 28.08
CA TRP A 414 -46.62 18.40 26.63
C TRP A 414 -46.71 19.80 26.03
N ASN A 415 -45.68 20.22 25.31
CA ASN A 415 -45.60 21.54 24.69
C ASN A 415 -45.50 21.43 23.17
N TYR A 416 -46.08 22.38 22.44
CA TYR A 416 -45.96 22.44 20.98
C TYR A 416 -44.52 22.73 20.56
N HIS A 417 -43.95 21.86 19.73
CA HIS A 417 -42.60 21.99 19.20
C HIS A 417 -42.62 22.43 17.73
N LEU A 418 -43.33 21.68 16.88
CA LEU A 418 -43.52 22.01 15.47
C LEU A 418 -45.00 22.09 15.14
N ARG A 419 -45.34 22.90 14.12
CA ARG A 419 -46.70 23.02 13.61
C ARG A 419 -46.72 23.14 12.10
N SER A 420 -47.71 22.51 11.49
CA SER A 420 -48.09 22.69 10.09
C SER A 420 -49.57 22.97 10.02
N ARG A 421 -50.00 23.76 9.04
CA ARG A 421 -51.38 24.23 8.94
C ARG A 421 -51.71 24.43 7.48
N ASP A 422 -52.85 23.92 7.10
CA ASP A 422 -53.34 24.00 5.73
C ASP A 422 -54.87 24.04 5.72
N ILE A 423 -55.44 24.41 4.58
CA ILE A 423 -56.87 24.33 4.32
C ILE A 423 -57.07 23.16 3.36
N THR A 424 -57.89 22.18 3.76
CA THR A 424 -58.17 21.02 2.90
C THR A 424 -58.85 21.47 1.61
N ALA A 425 -58.42 20.88 0.49
CA ALA A 425 -59.08 21.07 -0.79
C ALA A 425 -60.55 20.61 -0.75
N ILE A 426 -61.35 21.08 -1.71
CA ILE A 426 -62.77 20.72 -1.88
C ILE A 426 -62.99 19.87 -3.13
N GLY A 427 -63.94 18.93 -3.08
CA GLY A 427 -64.22 18.01 -4.18
C GLY A 427 -64.71 16.64 -3.71
N SER A 428 -64.58 15.63 -4.56
CA SER A 428 -64.98 14.25 -4.28
C SER A 428 -63.96 13.24 -4.81
N GLY A 429 -63.86 12.09 -4.14
CA GLY A 429 -63.04 10.95 -4.60
C GLY A 429 -61.52 11.19 -4.60
N ALA A 430 -61.04 12.17 -3.84
CA ALA A 430 -59.63 12.52 -3.75
C ALA A 430 -59.19 12.71 -2.29
N GLU A 431 -57.88 12.78 -2.07
CA GLU A 431 -57.25 12.90 -0.76
C GLU A 431 -56.30 14.10 -0.71
N HIS A 432 -56.23 14.73 0.45
CA HIS A 432 -55.35 15.86 0.75
C HIS A 432 -54.35 15.43 1.82
N SER A 433 -53.05 15.64 1.57
CA SER A 433 -52.00 15.30 2.54
C SER A 433 -51.51 16.55 3.26
N LEU A 434 -51.65 16.57 4.59
CA LEU A 434 -51.00 17.56 5.44
C LEU A 434 -49.67 17.00 5.92
N ARG A 435 -48.57 17.69 5.64
CA ARG A 435 -47.23 17.27 6.04
C ARG A 435 -46.64 18.18 7.10
N LEU A 436 -45.85 17.59 7.99
CA LEU A 436 -45.04 18.28 8.96
C LEU A 436 -43.69 17.57 9.08
N SER A 437 -42.61 18.32 8.84
CA SER A 437 -41.24 17.81 8.97
C SER A 437 -40.38 18.82 9.73
N GLY A 438 -39.40 18.33 10.48
CA GLY A 438 -38.45 19.17 11.19
C GLY A 438 -37.57 18.40 12.15
N VAL A 439 -36.82 19.13 12.98
CA VAL A 439 -35.87 18.53 13.94
C VAL A 439 -36.33 18.83 15.37
N ALA A 440 -36.30 17.81 16.22
CA ALA A 440 -36.49 17.93 17.66
C ALA A 440 -35.20 17.52 18.39
N ARG A 441 -34.72 18.41 19.26
CA ARG A 441 -33.70 18.06 20.25
C ARG A 441 -34.37 17.35 21.42
N ILE A 442 -33.74 16.33 21.94
CA ILE A 442 -34.11 15.58 23.14
C ILE A 442 -32.99 15.76 24.16
N ASP A 443 -33.33 16.26 25.35
CA ASP A 443 -32.37 16.59 26.40
C ASP A 443 -32.13 15.42 27.38
N ALA A 444 -31.07 15.52 28.19
CA ALA A 444 -30.52 14.42 28.99
C ALA A 444 -31.40 13.88 30.14
N THR A 445 -32.51 14.53 30.46
CA THR A 445 -33.54 14.19 31.47
C THR A 445 -34.36 15.47 31.74
N PRO A 446 -35.59 15.42 32.32
CA PRO A 446 -36.40 14.26 32.69
C PRO A 446 -37.07 13.60 31.47
N ALA A 447 -37.83 12.52 31.68
CA ALA A 447 -38.49 11.72 30.62
C ALA A 447 -38.92 12.56 29.42
N THR A 448 -38.39 12.22 28.24
CA THR A 448 -38.63 12.95 27.00
C THR A 448 -39.44 12.10 26.05
N GLY A 449 -40.40 12.73 25.39
CA GLY A 449 -41.27 12.05 24.44
C GLY A 449 -41.78 12.98 23.35
N LEU A 450 -42.26 12.37 22.27
CA LEU A 450 -42.84 13.03 21.12
C LEU A 450 -44.21 12.42 20.84
N ARG A 451 -45.21 13.26 20.56
CA ARG A 451 -46.51 12.79 20.09
C ARG A 451 -47.09 13.73 19.05
N VAL A 452 -48.04 13.23 18.28
CA VAL A 452 -48.67 13.99 17.21
C VAL A 452 -50.09 14.32 17.58
N ARG A 453 -50.40 15.62 17.50
CA ARG A 453 -51.73 16.16 17.73
C ARG A 453 -52.27 16.79 16.45
N LEU A 454 -53.53 16.55 16.20
CA LEU A 454 -54.26 17.11 15.07
C LEU A 454 -55.43 17.95 15.57
N LEU A 455 -55.71 19.06 14.89
CA LEU A 455 -56.84 19.95 15.12
C LEU A 455 -57.50 20.29 13.78
N HIS A 456 -58.83 20.39 13.76
CA HIS A 456 -59.55 20.95 12.62
C HIS A 456 -60.58 22.01 13.05
N SER A 457 -60.92 22.94 12.16
CA SER A 457 -61.84 24.05 12.46
C SER A 457 -63.33 23.69 12.35
N ASP A 458 -63.65 22.54 11.77
CA ASP A 458 -65.04 22.19 11.47
C ASP A 458 -65.88 21.78 12.69
N ALA A 459 -67.19 22.03 12.59
CA ALA A 459 -68.21 21.71 13.59
C ALA A 459 -68.80 20.29 13.43
N GLN A 460 -68.43 19.55 12.39
CA GLN A 460 -68.74 18.13 12.21
C GLN A 460 -67.51 17.26 12.46
N THR A 461 -67.72 15.98 12.76
CA THR A 461 -66.64 14.99 12.83
C THR A 461 -65.99 14.83 11.47
N ARG A 462 -64.66 14.93 11.41
CA ARG A 462 -63.85 14.64 10.22
C ARG A 462 -63.09 13.34 10.40
N ASN A 463 -62.53 12.81 9.33
CA ASN A 463 -61.78 11.56 9.39
C ASN A 463 -60.35 11.75 8.87
N ILE A 464 -59.40 11.08 9.51
CA ILE A 464 -58.15 10.67 8.84
C ILE A 464 -58.52 9.57 7.86
N GLY A 465 -58.07 9.68 6.61
CA GLY A 465 -58.34 8.71 5.54
C GLY A 465 -57.69 7.37 5.82
N ALA A 466 -58.37 6.28 5.46
CA ALA A 466 -57.78 4.94 5.49
C ALA A 466 -56.77 4.83 4.35
N SER A 467 -55.50 4.61 4.67
CA SER A 467 -54.45 4.48 3.67
C SER A 467 -53.29 3.65 4.22
N ASP A 468 -52.76 2.75 3.40
CA ASP A 468 -51.58 1.95 3.72
C ASP A 468 -50.26 2.76 3.66
N LEU A 469 -50.27 3.96 3.08
CA LEU A 469 -49.06 4.74 2.80
C LEU A 469 -49.17 6.24 3.11
N LEU A 470 -50.38 6.81 3.18
CA LEU A 470 -50.57 8.27 3.19
C LEU A 470 -50.74 8.89 4.57
N THR A 471 -50.81 8.08 5.63
CA THR A 471 -50.70 8.55 7.02
C THR A 471 -49.54 7.84 7.72
N TRP A 472 -48.45 8.57 7.94
CA TRP A 472 -47.19 8.04 8.47
C TRP A 472 -46.52 8.97 9.46
N LEU A 473 -45.71 8.39 10.35
CA LEU A 473 -44.71 9.09 11.13
C LEU A 473 -43.40 8.33 11.02
N HIS A 474 -42.34 9.04 10.63
CA HIS A 474 -40.98 8.56 10.64
C HIS A 474 -40.14 9.42 11.59
N LEU A 475 -39.46 8.75 12.52
CA LEU A 475 -38.53 9.36 13.45
C LEU A 475 -37.13 8.80 13.19
N HIS A 476 -36.17 9.68 12.92
CA HIS A 476 -34.78 9.33 12.65
C HIS A 476 -33.86 10.09 13.59
N ARG A 477 -32.88 9.41 14.19
CA ARG A 477 -31.80 10.10 14.91
C ARG A 477 -30.78 10.61 13.89
N ILE A 478 -30.36 11.87 14.03
CA ILE A 478 -29.48 12.57 13.07
C ILE A 478 -28.17 13.08 13.69
N GLY A 479 -27.91 12.78 14.97
CA GLY A 479 -26.66 13.09 15.67
C GLY A 479 -26.86 13.42 17.15
N GLY A 480 -25.83 13.19 17.96
CA GLY A 480 -25.75 13.51 19.40
C GLY A 480 -24.62 14.47 19.68
#